data_AF-A0A939PME8-F1
#
_entry.id   AF-A0A939PME8-F1
#
_cell.length_a   1.000
_cell.length_b   1.000
_cell.length_c   1.000
_cell.angle_alpha   90.00
_cell.angle_beta   90.00
_cell.angle_gamma   90.00
#
_symmetry.space_group_name_H-M   'P 1'
#
loop_
_entity.id
_entity.type
_entity.pdbx_description
1 polymer ?
#
loop_
_entity_poly.entity_id
_entity_poly.type
_entity_poly.pdbx_seq_one_letter_code
_entity_poly.pdbx_strand_id
1 'polypeptide(L)'
;MNPPNVPDPAGENNPYLAAFESAEGQGYPMAGAPPAQAVTPAPGHAPGQASGHAPGHASGHGAPATMSGGAHDVAAPAPGTPGGFLVQRSERLTPSEVRSASFSRAGLGRRGLDEDHVRHFLDRVENEISQLGNEKAALAEEVQGLRQRLSSGGSRGGMPPEEAHFQAVRILSQAQQTADLYVADAERYTRELAHEARLHREAILSDARGRAELMMEEAHQRAAAVAEEAARRASVVPSTVVQASPVPSGASPVPEGDRQAMEREIAYLRTYSDVYRTHLRSYLEALLKNVDEWENSERSALPVPTQPPAR
;
A
#
# COMPACT_ATOMS: atom_id res chain seq x y z
N MET A 1 51.98 3.40 -6.83
CA MET A 1 50.59 3.04 -7.18
C MET A 1 49.76 3.05 -5.90
N ASN A 2 48.91 4.06 -5.76
CA ASN A 2 47.95 4.22 -4.66
C ASN A 2 46.59 3.64 -5.12
N PRO A 3 45.82 2.95 -4.27
CA PRO A 3 44.48 2.48 -4.63
C PRO A 3 43.46 3.63 -4.72
N PRO A 4 42.36 3.47 -5.48
CA PRO A 4 41.35 4.51 -5.62
C PRO A 4 40.57 4.73 -4.32
N ASN A 5 40.43 6.01 -3.97
CA ASN A 5 39.70 6.54 -2.83
C ASN A 5 38.19 6.32 -3.03
N VAL A 6 37.59 5.47 -2.20
CA VAL A 6 36.14 5.31 -2.09
C VAL A 6 35.70 6.08 -0.84
N PRO A 7 34.83 7.10 -0.95
CA PRO A 7 34.40 7.86 0.22
C PRO A 7 33.44 7.02 1.09
N ASP A 8 33.72 6.97 2.38
CA ASP A 8 32.82 6.47 3.43
C ASP A 8 31.51 7.27 3.45
N PRO A 9 30.33 6.63 3.38
CA PRO A 9 29.06 7.30 3.70
C PRO A 9 28.75 7.12 5.20
N ALA A 10 29.63 7.64 6.06
CA ALA A 10 29.33 7.85 7.48
C ALA A 10 29.40 9.35 7.77
N GLY A 11 28.28 10.03 7.56
CA GLY A 11 28.11 11.42 7.96
C GLY A 11 27.17 12.17 7.04
N GLU A 12 25.89 12.19 7.40
CA GLU A 12 25.11 13.43 7.63
C GLU A 12 23.61 13.18 7.39
N ASN A 13 22.85 13.44 8.46
CA ASN A 13 21.39 13.63 8.50
C ASN A 13 20.49 12.41 8.25
N ASN A 14 20.52 11.45 9.18
CA ASN A 14 19.36 10.61 9.44
C ASN A 14 18.48 11.27 10.52
N PRO A 15 17.29 11.83 10.18
CA PRO A 15 16.45 12.58 11.11
C PRO A 15 15.75 11.71 12.18
N TYR A 16 16.02 10.41 12.22
CA TYR A 16 15.45 9.49 13.21
C TYR A 16 16.38 9.14 14.38
N LEU A 17 17.65 9.57 14.36
CA LEU A 17 18.61 9.31 15.45
C LEU A 17 18.77 10.45 16.47
N ALA A 18 18.28 11.66 16.19
CA ALA A 18 18.39 12.80 17.11
C ALA A 18 17.37 12.79 18.26
N ALA A 19 16.42 11.85 18.29
CA ALA A 19 15.34 11.82 19.28
C ALA A 19 15.61 10.92 20.49
N PHE A 20 16.71 10.14 20.49
CA PHE A 20 17.00 9.18 21.57
C PHE A 20 18.16 9.57 22.49
N GLU A 21 18.96 10.58 22.14
CA GLU A 21 20.21 10.89 22.88
C GLU A 21 20.15 12.20 23.69
N SER A 22 18.97 12.83 23.80
CA SER A 22 18.77 14.07 24.60
C SER A 22 17.96 13.87 25.88
N ALA A 23 17.78 12.62 26.33
CA ALA A 23 17.03 12.31 27.55
C ALA A 23 17.86 11.63 28.65
N GLU A 24 19.19 11.63 28.56
CA GLU A 24 20.08 11.20 29.64
C GLU A 24 20.80 12.42 30.22
N GLY A 25 20.25 13.00 31.29
CA GLY A 25 20.97 14.04 32.03
C GLY A 25 20.12 15.13 32.66
N GLN A 26 19.00 14.82 33.28
CA GLN A 26 18.41 15.69 34.30
C GLN A 26 17.60 14.85 35.27
N GLY A 27 18.13 14.69 36.49
CA GLY A 27 17.43 14.03 37.58
C GLY A 27 16.18 14.81 37.97
N TYR A 28 15.02 14.18 37.82
CA TYR A 28 13.76 14.65 38.38
C TYR A 28 13.44 13.83 39.64
N PRO A 29 13.14 14.47 40.78
CA PRO A 29 12.78 13.77 42.00
C PRO A 29 11.37 13.16 41.88
N MET A 30 11.23 11.96 42.44
CA MET A 30 9.97 11.27 42.68
C MET A 30 9.00 12.16 43.48
N ALA A 31 7.87 12.53 42.89
CA ALA A 31 6.74 13.12 43.60
C ALA A 31 5.39 12.71 42.97
N GLY A 32 4.61 11.96 43.75
CA GLY A 32 3.14 11.97 43.84
C GLY A 32 2.30 11.90 42.55
N ALA A 33 1.61 10.77 42.39
CA ALA A 33 0.44 10.66 41.50
C ALA A 33 -0.69 11.65 41.89
N PRO A 34 -1.43 12.26 40.93
CA PRO A 34 -2.68 12.94 41.22
C PRO A 34 -3.83 11.92 41.47
N PRO A 35 -4.80 12.22 42.35
CA PRO A 35 -5.88 11.29 42.68
C PRO A 35 -6.89 11.12 41.53
N ALA A 36 -7.38 9.90 41.40
CA ALA A 36 -8.47 9.51 40.50
C ALA A 36 -9.78 10.23 40.87
N GLN A 37 -10.38 10.92 39.90
CA GLN A 37 -11.75 11.41 40.02
C GLN A 37 -12.72 10.29 39.64
N ALA A 38 -13.63 9.99 40.56
CA ALA A 38 -14.68 9.01 40.40
C ALA A 38 -15.69 9.45 39.33
N VAL A 39 -15.84 8.63 38.28
CA VAL A 39 -16.96 8.75 37.33
C VAL A 39 -18.07 7.80 37.79
N THR A 40 -19.16 8.37 38.28
CA THR A 40 -20.40 7.67 38.64
C THR A 40 -21.16 7.20 37.39
N PRO A 41 -21.77 6.01 37.39
CA PRO A 41 -22.59 5.54 36.27
C PRO A 41 -24.06 6.01 36.39
N ALA A 42 -24.66 6.46 35.28
CA ALA A 42 -26.10 6.69 35.17
C ALA A 42 -26.80 5.44 34.57
N PRO A 43 -28.07 5.15 34.93
CA PRO A 43 -28.74 3.89 34.65
C PRO A 43 -29.51 3.89 33.31
N GLY A 44 -29.84 2.69 32.81
CA GLY A 44 -30.29 2.46 31.44
C GLY A 44 -31.79 2.30 31.17
N HIS A 45 -32.04 2.14 29.86
CA HIS A 45 -33.11 1.43 29.12
C HIS A 45 -34.56 1.98 28.99
N ALA A 46 -34.85 2.42 27.74
CA ALA A 46 -35.94 2.00 26.82
C ALA A 46 -37.42 2.43 27.11
N PRO A 47 -38.40 2.23 26.18
CA PRO A 47 -38.48 2.53 24.73
C PRO A 47 -39.77 3.30 24.32
N GLY A 48 -39.86 3.79 23.07
CA GLY A 48 -41.13 3.80 22.30
C GLY A 48 -41.82 5.12 21.89
N GLN A 49 -42.18 5.16 20.60
CA GLN A 49 -43.38 5.72 19.96
C GLN A 49 -43.43 7.17 19.42
N ALA A 50 -43.33 7.24 18.08
CA ALA A 50 -44.29 7.79 17.10
C ALA A 50 -45.00 9.14 17.33
N SER A 51 -44.84 10.03 16.33
CA SER A 51 -45.76 11.05 15.75
C SER A 51 -44.91 12.29 15.41
N GLY A 52 -44.79 12.85 14.20
CA GLY A 52 -45.69 12.92 13.05
C GLY A 52 -45.93 14.40 12.75
N HIS A 53 -45.24 15.00 11.75
CA HIS A 53 -45.72 16.13 10.92
C HIS A 53 -44.62 16.67 9.98
N ALA A 54 -44.84 16.48 8.68
CA ALA A 54 -44.55 17.45 7.62
C ALA A 54 -45.90 18.13 7.27
N PRO A 55 -46.02 19.28 6.54
CA PRO A 55 -45.23 19.65 5.37
C PRO A 55 -44.94 21.17 5.21
N GLY A 56 -44.20 21.55 4.17
CA GLY A 56 -44.03 22.94 3.75
C GLY A 56 -43.28 23.10 2.44
N HIS A 57 -44.02 23.07 1.32
CA HIS A 57 -43.57 23.47 -0.01
C HIS A 57 -43.39 25.00 -0.10
N ALA A 58 -42.36 25.47 -0.81
CA ALA A 58 -42.40 26.78 -1.46
C ALA A 58 -41.50 26.80 -2.70
N SER A 59 -42.13 26.78 -3.87
CA SER A 59 -41.58 27.13 -5.17
C SER A 59 -41.29 28.63 -5.24
N GLY A 60 -40.23 29.02 -5.96
CA GLY A 60 -39.95 30.41 -6.32
C GLY A 60 -39.30 30.49 -7.70
N HIS A 61 -40.13 30.65 -8.73
CA HIS A 61 -39.72 31.08 -10.06
C HIS A 61 -39.48 32.60 -10.07
N GLY A 62 -38.48 33.06 -10.83
CA GLY A 62 -38.34 34.48 -11.17
C GLY A 62 -37.00 34.84 -11.81
N ALA A 63 -36.88 34.66 -13.13
CA ALA A 63 -36.00 35.48 -13.99
C ALA A 63 -36.85 36.66 -14.54
N PRO A 64 -36.28 37.77 -15.08
CA PRO A 64 -35.65 37.73 -16.41
C PRO A 64 -34.54 38.78 -16.74
N ALA A 65 -33.81 38.50 -17.84
CA ALA A 65 -33.10 39.39 -18.80
C ALA A 65 -31.90 40.24 -18.27
N THR A 66 -30.74 40.35 -18.95
CA THR A 66 -30.52 40.92 -20.30
C THR A 66 -29.20 40.49 -20.99
N MET A 67 -29.33 40.12 -22.28
CA MET A 67 -28.54 40.43 -23.51
C MET A 67 -27.00 40.28 -23.66
N SER A 68 -26.68 39.64 -24.80
CA SER A 68 -25.58 39.90 -25.79
C SER A 68 -24.23 39.24 -25.52
N GLY A 69 -23.59 38.46 -26.40
CA GLY A 69 -23.82 38.06 -27.80
C GLY A 69 -22.52 37.43 -28.33
N GLY A 70 -22.59 36.43 -29.24
CA GLY A 70 -21.40 35.85 -29.87
C GLY A 70 -21.65 34.45 -30.44
N ALA A 71 -22.06 34.40 -31.70
CA ALA A 71 -22.44 33.21 -32.44
C ALA A 71 -21.23 32.36 -32.87
N HIS A 72 -21.32 31.04 -32.71
CA HIS A 72 -20.67 30.07 -33.59
C HIS A 72 -21.65 28.92 -33.86
N ASP A 73 -22.25 28.96 -35.05
CA ASP A 73 -22.97 27.86 -35.68
C ASP A 73 -22.07 26.62 -35.78
N VAL A 74 -22.49 25.51 -35.18
CA VAL A 74 -22.08 24.16 -35.61
C VAL A 74 -23.34 23.34 -35.76
N ALA A 75 -23.62 23.00 -37.02
CA ALA A 75 -24.78 22.25 -37.47
C ALA A 75 -24.95 20.92 -36.74
N ALA A 76 -26.18 20.65 -36.30
CA ALA A 76 -26.61 19.35 -35.80
C ALA A 76 -26.51 18.27 -36.89
N PRO A 77 -25.96 17.08 -36.62
CA PRO A 77 -26.04 15.96 -37.55
C PRO A 77 -27.41 15.25 -37.42
N ALA A 78 -27.98 14.90 -38.57
CA ALA A 78 -29.29 14.27 -38.73
C ALA A 78 -29.42 12.90 -38.02
N PRO A 79 -30.65 12.48 -37.65
CA PRO A 79 -30.87 11.24 -36.93
C PRO A 79 -31.00 10.04 -37.89
N GLY A 80 -30.16 9.02 -37.69
CA GLY A 80 -30.39 7.69 -38.25
C GLY A 80 -29.12 6.89 -38.53
N THR A 81 -28.74 6.00 -37.61
CA THR A 81 -28.36 4.58 -37.84
C THR A 81 -27.69 4.03 -36.55
N PRO A 82 -28.01 2.80 -36.11
CA PRO A 82 -28.02 2.45 -34.69
C PRO A 82 -26.72 1.81 -34.18
N GLY A 83 -26.47 1.97 -32.87
CA GLY A 83 -25.74 0.98 -32.08
C GLY A 83 -24.21 0.99 -32.16
N GLY A 84 -23.58 2.15 -32.26
CA GLY A 84 -22.14 2.29 -32.03
C GLY A 84 -21.86 2.53 -30.55
N PHE A 85 -21.66 1.47 -29.78
CA PHE A 85 -21.05 1.55 -28.45
C PHE A 85 -19.59 1.98 -28.65
N LEU A 86 -19.37 3.29 -28.85
CA LEU A 86 -18.09 3.89 -28.55
C LEU A 86 -17.93 3.73 -27.05
N VAL A 87 -17.27 2.64 -26.64
CA VAL A 87 -16.44 2.69 -25.44
C VAL A 87 -15.59 3.93 -25.66
N GLN A 88 -15.99 5.04 -25.02
CA GLN A 88 -15.11 6.16 -24.78
C GLN A 88 -13.92 5.52 -24.10
N ARG A 89 -12.85 5.29 -24.86
CA ARG A 89 -11.53 5.05 -24.29
C ARG A 89 -11.37 6.22 -23.35
N SER A 90 -11.50 5.98 -22.04
CA SER A 90 -11.38 6.99 -21.00
C SER A 90 -10.30 7.95 -21.45
N GLU A 91 -10.68 9.20 -21.70
CA GLU A 91 -9.83 10.21 -22.34
C GLU A 91 -8.42 10.07 -21.79
N ARG A 92 -7.51 9.64 -22.67
CA ARG A 92 -6.12 9.41 -22.27
C ARG A 92 -5.58 10.77 -21.84
N LEU A 93 -5.06 10.83 -20.61
CA LEU A 93 -4.47 12.03 -20.03
C LEU A 93 -3.62 12.77 -21.06
N THR A 94 -4.00 14.00 -21.37
CA THR A 94 -3.18 14.88 -22.20
C THR A 94 -2.06 15.50 -21.36
N PRO A 95 -0.92 15.90 -21.97
CA PRO A 95 0.14 16.61 -21.25
C PRO A 95 -0.40 17.84 -20.48
N SER A 96 -1.35 18.57 -21.08
CA SER A 96 -2.01 19.73 -20.46
C SER A 96 -2.91 19.36 -19.28
N GLU A 97 -3.58 18.20 -19.31
CA GLU A 97 -4.36 17.70 -18.17
C GLU A 97 -3.47 17.30 -16.99
N VAL A 98 -2.30 16.71 -17.25
CA VAL A 98 -1.33 16.38 -16.19
C VAL A 98 -0.78 17.65 -15.54
N ARG A 99 -0.47 18.68 -16.34
CA ARG A 99 0.01 19.97 -15.85
C ARG A 99 -1.03 20.75 -15.04
N SER A 100 -2.31 20.58 -15.38
CA SER A 100 -3.43 21.24 -14.68
C SER A 100 -4.00 20.42 -13.53
N ALA A 101 -3.46 19.22 -13.28
CA ALA A 101 -3.89 18.37 -12.18
C ALA A 101 -3.63 19.07 -10.83
N SER A 102 -4.69 19.17 -10.02
CA SER A 102 -4.60 19.73 -8.66
C SER A 102 -4.88 18.66 -7.63
N PHE A 103 -4.05 18.60 -6.59
CA PHE A 103 -4.19 17.66 -5.48
C PHE A 103 -4.62 18.42 -4.23
N SER A 104 -5.56 17.84 -3.47
CA SER A 104 -5.97 18.41 -2.19
C SER A 104 -4.85 18.26 -1.15
N ARG A 105 -4.63 19.30 -0.35
CA ARG A 105 -3.68 19.23 0.78
C ARG A 105 -4.15 18.18 1.80
N ALA A 106 -3.20 17.54 2.46
CA ALA A 106 -3.51 16.58 3.51
C ALA A 106 -4.35 17.25 4.61
N GLY A 107 -5.42 16.58 5.02
CA GLY A 107 -6.27 17.04 6.12
C GLY A 107 -5.47 17.21 7.41
N LEU A 108 -5.92 18.14 8.27
CA LEU A 108 -5.22 18.51 9.51
C LEU A 108 -4.82 17.26 10.32
N GLY A 109 -3.52 17.09 10.59
CA GLY A 109 -2.98 15.96 11.36
C GLY A 109 -2.56 14.72 10.55
N ARG A 110 -2.68 14.72 9.21
CA ARG A 110 -2.14 13.66 8.34
C ARG A 110 -0.90 14.15 7.58
N ARG A 111 0.14 13.32 7.49
CA ARG A 111 1.30 13.60 6.62
C ARG A 111 0.85 13.47 5.16
N GLY A 112 1.08 14.51 4.37
CA GLY A 112 0.83 14.52 2.92
C GLY A 112 2.04 14.05 2.12
N LEU A 113 1.83 13.89 0.81
CA LEU A 113 2.93 13.77 -0.14
C LEU A 113 3.72 15.08 -0.20
N ASP A 114 5.03 14.98 -0.43
CA ASP A 114 5.88 16.14 -0.67
C ASP A 114 5.50 16.81 -2.00
N GLU A 115 5.10 18.08 -1.95
CA GLU A 115 4.65 18.83 -3.13
C GLU A 115 5.74 18.95 -4.19
N ASP A 116 7.00 19.10 -3.77
CA ASP A 116 8.13 19.28 -4.71
C ASP A 116 8.40 17.98 -5.47
N HIS A 117 8.37 16.85 -4.77
CA HIS A 117 8.51 15.53 -5.40
C HIS A 117 7.34 15.19 -6.32
N VAL A 118 6.11 15.56 -5.92
CA VAL A 118 4.92 15.38 -6.79
C VAL A 118 5.05 16.22 -8.05
N ARG A 119 5.47 17.49 -7.96
CA ARG A 119 5.68 18.35 -9.15
C ARG A 119 6.72 17.77 -10.10
N HIS A 120 7.87 17.33 -9.58
CA HIS A 120 8.89 16.68 -10.41
C HIS A 120 8.40 15.39 -11.08
N PHE A 121 7.59 14.60 -10.38
CA PHE A 121 6.97 13.40 -10.95
C PHE A 121 5.99 13.76 -12.08
N LEU A 122 5.16 14.79 -11.90
CA LEU A 122 4.23 15.27 -12.95
C LEU A 122 4.99 15.77 -14.19
N ASP A 123 6.09 16.51 -14.01
CA ASP A 123 6.93 16.96 -15.14
C ASP A 123 7.49 15.77 -15.92
N ARG A 124 7.95 14.72 -15.23
CA ARG A 124 8.43 13.49 -15.87
C ARG A 124 7.30 12.78 -16.63
N VAL A 125 6.11 12.67 -16.03
CA VAL A 125 4.94 12.04 -16.67
C VAL A 125 4.49 12.84 -17.88
N GLU A 126 4.48 14.18 -17.81
CA GLU A 126 4.13 15.04 -18.93
C GLU A 126 5.08 14.85 -20.11
N ASN A 127 6.38 14.82 -19.84
CA ASN A 127 7.40 14.59 -20.87
C ASN A 127 7.23 13.21 -21.52
N GLU A 128 6.99 12.18 -20.72
CA GLU A 128 6.79 10.81 -21.20
C GLU A 128 5.52 10.70 -22.07
N ILE A 129 4.40 11.30 -21.65
CA ILE A 129 3.16 11.31 -22.44
C ILE A 129 3.36 12.05 -23.76
N SER A 130 4.09 13.16 -23.73
CA SER A 130 4.41 13.94 -24.94
C SER A 130 5.29 13.12 -25.89
N GLN A 131 6.30 12.43 -25.36
CA GLN A 131 7.18 11.55 -26.14
C GLN A 131 6.38 10.40 -26.76
N LEU A 132 5.60 9.66 -25.97
CA LEU A 132 4.77 8.56 -26.45
C LEU A 132 3.72 9.04 -27.47
N GLY A 133 3.19 10.25 -27.30
CA GLY A 133 2.29 10.89 -28.26
C GLY A 133 2.97 11.12 -29.61
N ASN A 134 4.19 11.67 -29.60
CA ASN A 134 4.98 11.92 -30.81
C ASN A 134 5.42 10.62 -31.49
N GLU A 135 5.89 9.63 -30.73
CA GLU A 135 6.25 8.31 -31.26
C GLU A 135 5.06 7.61 -31.91
N LYS A 136 3.89 7.66 -31.26
CA LYS A 136 2.65 7.12 -31.82
C LYS A 136 2.24 7.86 -33.10
N ALA A 137 2.39 9.18 -33.15
CA ALA A 137 2.10 9.95 -34.36
C ALA A 137 3.04 9.57 -35.52
N ALA A 138 4.35 9.48 -35.24
CA ALA A 138 5.34 9.04 -36.23
C ALA A 138 5.05 7.62 -36.74
N LEU A 139 4.73 6.68 -35.85
CA LEU A 139 4.33 5.32 -36.22
C LEU A 139 3.03 5.30 -37.04
N ALA A 140 2.07 6.17 -36.73
CA ALA A 140 0.83 6.27 -37.49
C ALA A 140 1.09 6.78 -38.92
N GLU A 141 1.96 7.77 -39.09
CA GLU A 141 2.40 8.25 -40.41
C GLU A 141 3.15 7.16 -41.19
N GLU A 142 4.03 6.41 -40.53
CA GLU A 142 4.75 5.29 -41.16
C GLU A 142 3.77 4.21 -41.65
N VAL A 143 2.84 3.77 -40.78
CA VAL A 143 1.80 2.81 -41.14
C VAL A 143 0.94 3.33 -42.29
N GLN A 144 0.59 4.61 -42.29
CA GLN A 144 -0.16 5.23 -43.39
C GLN A 144 0.64 5.21 -44.69
N GLY A 145 1.94 5.54 -44.64
CA GLY A 145 2.85 5.47 -45.79
C GLY A 145 2.99 4.05 -46.33
N LEU A 146 3.15 3.05 -45.46
CA LEU A 146 3.21 1.65 -45.84
C LEU A 146 1.89 1.18 -46.48
N ARG A 147 0.75 1.56 -45.91
CA ARG A 147 -0.58 1.26 -46.48
C ARG A 147 -0.77 1.89 -47.86
N GLN A 148 -0.33 3.13 -48.06
CA GLN A 148 -0.40 3.80 -49.37
C GLN A 148 0.51 3.10 -50.39
N ARG A 149 1.73 2.70 -50.00
CA ARG A 149 2.64 1.91 -50.85
C ARG A 149 2.04 0.56 -51.24
N LEU A 150 1.41 -0.13 -50.30
CA LEU A 150 0.73 -1.40 -50.55
C LEU A 150 -0.51 -1.21 -51.44
N SER A 151 -1.30 -0.17 -51.22
CA SER A 151 -2.49 0.14 -52.04
C SER A 151 -2.12 0.59 -53.45
N SER A 152 -1.05 1.36 -53.63
CA SER A 152 -0.55 1.77 -54.95
C SER A 152 0.10 0.61 -55.71
N GLY A 153 0.73 -0.34 -55.00
CA GLY A 153 1.17 -1.60 -55.56
C GLY A 153 0.03 -2.57 -55.92
N GLY A 154 -1.06 -2.57 -55.13
CA GLY A 154 -2.23 -3.42 -55.32
C GLY A 154 -3.23 -2.95 -56.38
N SER A 155 -3.17 -1.67 -56.80
CA SER A 155 -4.07 -1.11 -57.84
C SER A 155 -3.62 -1.37 -59.28
N ARG A 156 -2.46 -1.99 -59.53
CA ARG A 156 -2.01 -2.37 -60.88
C ARG A 156 -2.54 -3.75 -61.25
N GLY A 157 -3.85 -3.82 -61.51
CA GLY A 157 -4.53 -5.01 -62.03
C GLY A 157 -4.94 -5.99 -60.93
N GLY A 158 -6.23 -6.35 -60.92
CA GLY A 158 -6.75 -7.38 -60.02
C GLY A 158 -5.94 -8.65 -60.19
N MET A 159 -5.22 -9.03 -59.13
CA MET A 159 -4.46 -10.26 -59.08
C MET A 159 -5.40 -11.44 -59.38
N PRO A 160 -5.08 -12.33 -60.34
CA PRO A 160 -5.91 -13.48 -60.62
C PRO A 160 -6.14 -14.30 -59.33
N PRO A 161 -7.32 -14.91 -59.15
CA PRO A 161 -7.72 -15.52 -57.88
C PRO A 161 -6.75 -16.61 -57.39
N GLU A 162 -6.03 -17.29 -58.29
CA GLU A 162 -4.98 -18.23 -57.90
C GLU A 162 -3.77 -17.55 -57.27
N GLU A 163 -3.27 -16.45 -57.84
CA GLU A 163 -2.14 -15.69 -57.27
C GLU A 163 -2.49 -15.07 -55.92
N ALA A 164 -3.73 -14.60 -55.74
CA ALA A 164 -4.21 -14.10 -54.45
C ALA A 164 -4.22 -15.21 -53.38
N HIS A 165 -4.58 -16.43 -53.76
CA HIS A 165 -4.52 -17.59 -52.86
C HIS A 165 -3.07 -17.94 -52.49
N PHE A 166 -2.14 -17.97 -53.45
CA PHE A 166 -0.72 -18.19 -53.18
C PHE A 166 -0.10 -17.09 -52.30
N GLN A 167 -0.50 -15.83 -52.51
CA GLN A 167 -0.07 -14.72 -51.67
C GLN A 167 -0.62 -14.84 -50.24
N ALA A 168 -1.90 -15.19 -50.10
CA ALA A 168 -2.53 -15.39 -48.79
C ALA A 168 -1.89 -16.55 -48.03
N VAL A 169 -1.63 -17.69 -48.68
CA VAL A 169 -0.94 -18.84 -48.07
C VAL A 169 0.47 -18.46 -47.63
N ARG A 170 1.21 -17.67 -48.43
CA ARG A 170 2.54 -17.16 -48.06
C ARG A 170 2.49 -16.26 -46.82
N ILE A 171 1.55 -15.31 -46.78
CA ILE A 171 1.38 -14.40 -45.64
C ILE A 171 0.99 -15.18 -44.39
N LEU A 172 0.07 -16.15 -44.50
CA LEU A 172 -0.33 -17.00 -43.37
C LEU A 172 0.83 -17.86 -42.88
N SER A 173 1.61 -18.45 -43.78
CA SER A 173 2.79 -19.23 -43.40
C SER A 173 3.84 -18.36 -42.70
N GLN A 174 4.07 -17.14 -43.19
CA GLN A 174 5.00 -16.19 -42.56
C GLN A 174 4.48 -15.73 -41.19
N ALA A 175 3.18 -15.44 -41.09
CA ALA A 175 2.54 -15.03 -39.85
C ALA A 175 2.61 -16.17 -38.81
N GLN A 176 2.36 -17.41 -39.23
CA GLN A 176 2.49 -18.59 -38.36
C GLN A 176 3.92 -18.76 -37.86
N GLN A 177 4.91 -18.69 -38.76
CA GLN A 177 6.32 -18.75 -38.35
C GLN A 177 6.68 -17.65 -37.36
N THR A 178 6.15 -16.44 -37.56
CA THR A 178 6.37 -15.32 -36.65
C THR A 178 5.69 -15.54 -35.30
N ALA A 179 4.46 -16.08 -35.30
CA ALA A 179 3.76 -16.44 -34.08
C ALA A 179 4.52 -17.50 -33.28
N ASP A 180 5.02 -18.54 -33.95
CA ASP A 180 5.81 -19.61 -33.32
C ASP A 180 7.10 -19.06 -32.69
N LEU A 181 7.76 -18.09 -33.34
CA LEU A 181 8.92 -17.39 -32.77
C LEU A 181 8.55 -16.59 -31.50
N TYR A 182 7.46 -15.82 -31.54
CA TYR A 182 7.01 -15.07 -30.36
C TYR A 182 6.62 -15.99 -29.20
N VAL A 183 6.02 -17.15 -29.47
CA VAL A 183 5.71 -18.15 -28.44
C VAL A 183 7.00 -18.69 -27.83
N ALA A 184 7.99 -19.06 -28.65
CA ALA A 184 9.27 -19.56 -28.16
C ALA A 184 10.02 -18.51 -27.31
N ASP A 185 10.02 -17.24 -27.73
CA ASP A 185 10.65 -16.14 -26.99
C ASP A 185 9.92 -15.86 -25.68
N ALA A 186 8.58 -15.83 -25.68
CA ALA A 186 7.78 -15.66 -24.47
C ALA A 186 7.99 -16.80 -23.47
N GLU A 187 8.06 -18.04 -23.94
CA GLU A 187 8.38 -19.21 -23.11
C GLU A 187 9.79 -19.15 -22.53
N ARG A 188 10.77 -18.61 -23.28
CA ARG A 188 12.13 -18.44 -22.77
C ARG A 188 12.17 -17.36 -21.70
N TYR A 189 11.58 -16.20 -21.98
CA TYR A 189 11.52 -15.07 -21.05
C TYR A 189 10.80 -15.42 -19.75
N THR A 190 9.65 -16.12 -19.84
CA THR A 190 8.92 -16.57 -18.63
C THR A 190 9.72 -17.56 -17.80
N ARG A 191 10.49 -18.46 -18.43
CA ARG A 191 11.40 -19.38 -17.72
C ARG A 191 12.55 -18.65 -17.04
N GLU A 192 13.16 -17.68 -17.72
CA GLU A 192 14.20 -16.81 -17.15
C GLU A 192 13.66 -16.03 -15.94
N LEU A 193 12.51 -15.37 -16.08
CA LEU A 193 11.85 -14.63 -15.01
C LEU A 193 11.47 -15.52 -13.83
N ALA A 194 10.94 -16.72 -14.08
CA ALA A 194 10.61 -17.68 -13.04
C ALA A 194 11.86 -18.18 -12.30
N HIS A 195 13.00 -18.31 -12.99
CA HIS A 195 14.27 -18.67 -12.39
C HIS A 195 14.81 -17.54 -11.52
N GLU A 196 14.83 -16.31 -12.05
CA GLU A 196 15.26 -15.12 -11.32
C GLU A 196 14.42 -14.88 -10.05
N ALA A 197 13.09 -14.99 -10.15
CA ALA A 197 12.20 -14.85 -9.01
C ALA A 197 12.46 -15.91 -7.93
N ARG A 198 12.85 -17.14 -8.31
CA ARG A 198 13.24 -18.19 -7.36
C ARG A 198 14.55 -17.85 -6.65
N LEU A 199 15.57 -17.44 -7.41
CA LEU A 199 16.85 -17.02 -6.84
C LEU A 199 16.68 -15.85 -5.88
N HIS A 200 15.88 -14.85 -6.27
CA HIS A 200 15.60 -13.69 -5.43
C HIS A 200 14.87 -14.09 -4.14
N ARG A 201 13.87 -14.97 -4.23
CA ARG A 201 13.18 -15.53 -3.06
C ARG A 201 14.14 -16.27 -2.14
N GLU A 202 15.02 -17.12 -2.69
CA GLU A 202 16.01 -17.86 -1.92
C GLU A 202 16.98 -16.93 -1.20
N ALA A 203 17.43 -15.86 -1.86
CA ALA A 203 18.26 -14.83 -1.25
C ALA A 203 17.55 -14.14 -0.06
N ILE A 204 16.30 -13.71 -0.24
CA ILE A 204 15.51 -13.10 0.84
C ILE A 204 15.31 -14.08 2.00
N LEU A 205 14.97 -15.33 1.72
CA LEU A 205 14.77 -16.34 2.77
C LEU A 205 16.07 -16.66 3.50
N SER A 206 17.20 -16.70 2.80
CA SER A 206 18.52 -16.89 3.41
C SER A 206 18.89 -15.73 4.33
N ASP A 207 18.74 -14.49 3.85
CA ASP A 207 18.98 -13.27 4.63
C ASP A 207 18.06 -13.17 5.86
N ALA A 208 16.76 -13.42 5.68
CA ALA A 208 15.80 -13.44 6.78
C ALA A 208 16.13 -14.53 7.82
N ARG A 209 16.55 -15.73 7.39
CA ARG A 209 16.99 -16.80 8.28
C ARG A 209 18.25 -16.40 9.06
N GLY A 210 19.26 -15.84 8.39
CA GLY A 210 20.47 -15.38 9.05
C GLY A 210 20.18 -14.30 10.11
N ARG A 211 19.30 -13.34 9.81
CA ARG A 211 18.86 -12.33 10.80
C ARG A 211 18.11 -12.95 11.98
N ALA A 212 17.25 -13.94 11.73
CA ALA A 212 16.52 -14.63 12.78
C ALA A 212 17.47 -15.42 13.71
N GLU A 213 18.46 -16.10 13.14
CA GLU A 213 19.50 -16.82 13.90
C GLU A 213 20.29 -15.87 14.80
N LEU A 214 20.75 -14.73 14.27
CA LEU A 214 21.44 -13.70 15.04
C LEU A 214 20.56 -13.16 16.19
N MET A 215 19.29 -12.85 15.92
CA MET A 215 18.36 -12.38 16.95
C MET A 215 18.14 -13.42 18.06
N MET A 216 18.03 -14.70 17.69
CA MET A 216 17.90 -15.78 18.66
C MET A 216 19.17 -15.94 19.50
N GLU A 217 20.34 -15.87 18.88
CA GLU A 217 21.61 -15.95 19.59
C GLU A 217 21.79 -14.79 20.58
N GLU A 218 21.52 -13.55 20.14
CA GLU A 218 21.51 -12.37 21.02
C GLU A 218 20.54 -12.51 22.19
N ALA A 219 19.33 -13.00 21.94
CA ALA A 219 18.33 -13.21 22.99
C ALA A 219 18.79 -14.27 24.00
N HIS A 220 19.39 -15.37 23.54
CA HIS A 220 19.96 -16.41 24.42
C HIS A 220 21.11 -15.87 25.26
N GLN A 221 22.04 -15.11 24.65
CA GLN A 221 23.17 -14.51 25.36
C GLN A 221 22.69 -13.54 26.45
N ARG A 222 21.71 -12.67 26.14
CA ARG A 222 21.11 -11.76 27.12
C ARG A 222 20.40 -12.49 28.25
N ALA A 223 19.63 -13.54 27.93
CA ALA A 223 18.95 -14.36 28.93
C ALA A 223 19.94 -15.07 29.86
N ALA A 224 21.02 -15.63 29.32
CA ALA A 224 22.08 -16.27 30.08
C ALA A 224 22.79 -15.27 31.02
N ALA A 225 23.10 -14.07 30.54
CA ALA A 225 23.71 -13.02 31.34
C ALA A 225 22.82 -12.60 32.53
N VAL A 226 21.51 -12.41 32.31
CA VAL A 226 20.56 -12.07 33.37
C VAL A 226 20.42 -13.21 34.38
N ALA A 227 20.37 -14.47 33.91
CA ALA A 227 20.31 -15.64 34.77
C ALA A 227 21.57 -15.78 35.65
N GLU A 228 22.75 -15.54 35.07
CA GLU A 228 24.01 -15.57 35.80
C GLU A 228 24.08 -14.43 36.84
N GLU A 229 23.65 -13.23 36.49
CA GLU A 229 23.60 -12.10 37.42
C GLU A 229 22.64 -12.38 38.60
N ALA A 230 21.46 -12.93 38.31
CA ALA A 230 20.51 -13.35 39.35
C ALA A 230 21.10 -14.43 40.27
N ALA A 231 21.83 -15.41 39.71
CA ALA A 231 22.50 -16.46 40.48
C ALA A 231 23.62 -15.88 41.37
N ARG A 232 24.43 -14.95 40.85
CA ARG A 232 25.45 -14.24 41.65
C ARG A 232 24.80 -13.48 42.81
N ARG A 233 23.73 -12.72 42.55
CA ARG A 233 22.99 -12.00 43.60
C ARG A 233 22.43 -12.93 44.67
N ALA A 234 21.90 -14.09 44.29
CA ALA A 234 21.41 -15.09 45.23
C ALA A 234 22.53 -15.68 46.10
N SER A 235 23.73 -15.90 45.54
CA SER A 235 24.88 -16.42 46.30
C SER A 235 25.50 -15.42 47.28
N VAL A 236 25.30 -14.11 47.05
CA VAL A 236 25.85 -13.03 47.88
C VAL A 236 24.96 -12.70 49.08
N VAL A 237 23.73 -13.22 49.16
CA VAL A 237 22.92 -13.12 50.39
C VAL A 237 23.60 -13.98 51.47
N PRO A 238 24.22 -13.37 52.50
CA PRO A 238 24.97 -14.14 53.49
C PRO A 238 23.99 -14.87 54.41
N SER A 239 24.26 -16.15 54.64
CA SER A 239 23.64 -16.98 55.68
C SER A 239 23.90 -16.38 57.08
N THR A 240 23.12 -15.38 57.49
CA THR A 240 23.10 -14.86 58.87
C THR A 240 21.93 -15.39 59.69
N VAL A 241 21.21 -16.41 59.20
CA VAL A 241 20.14 -17.09 59.95
C VAL A 241 20.45 -18.57 60.08
N VAL A 242 21.51 -18.90 60.82
CA VAL A 242 21.65 -20.21 61.48
C VAL A 242 22.17 -19.98 62.90
N GLN A 243 21.28 -19.57 63.79
CA GLN A 243 21.28 -20.07 65.16
C GLN A 243 19.86 -20.52 65.49
N ALA A 244 19.71 -21.83 65.67
CA ALA A 244 18.49 -22.49 66.03
C ALA A 244 18.17 -22.27 67.52
N SER A 245 16.97 -21.79 67.80
CA SER A 245 16.18 -22.03 69.01
C SER A 245 14.70 -21.94 68.64
N PRO A 246 13.82 -22.69 69.32
CA PRO A 246 12.75 -23.43 68.67
C PRO A 246 11.57 -22.53 68.28
N VAL A 247 10.95 -22.95 67.18
CA VAL A 247 9.70 -22.46 66.57
C VAL A 247 8.75 -21.75 67.57
N PRO A 248 8.43 -20.47 67.35
CA PRO A 248 7.06 -20.02 67.41
C PRO A 248 6.47 -20.18 66.01
N SER A 249 5.33 -20.87 65.92
CA SER A 249 4.47 -20.80 64.75
C SER A 249 4.23 -19.33 64.42
N GLY A 250 4.72 -18.91 63.26
CA GLY A 250 4.67 -17.53 62.84
C GLY A 250 5.50 -17.37 61.58
N ALA A 251 4.98 -17.87 60.46
CA ALA A 251 5.32 -17.26 59.18
C ALA A 251 5.00 -15.77 59.37
N SER A 252 6.03 -14.92 59.45
CA SER A 252 5.82 -13.47 59.50
C SER A 252 4.91 -13.13 58.33
N PRO A 253 3.66 -12.68 58.58
CA PRO A 253 2.79 -12.32 57.49
C PRO A 253 3.52 -11.23 56.71
N VAL A 254 3.70 -11.43 55.40
CA VAL A 254 3.99 -10.33 54.48
C VAL A 254 3.07 -9.18 54.92
N PRO A 255 3.60 -8.00 55.29
CA PRO A 255 2.77 -6.94 55.89
C PRO A 255 1.58 -6.74 54.96
N GLU A 256 0.37 -6.70 55.51
CA GLU A 256 -0.86 -6.76 54.70
C GLU A 256 -0.88 -5.72 53.56
N GLY A 257 -0.18 -4.60 53.74
CA GLY A 257 0.07 -3.60 52.69
C GLY A 257 0.85 -4.12 51.47
N ASP A 258 1.91 -4.90 51.64
CA ASP A 258 2.70 -5.46 50.53
C ASP A 258 1.89 -6.52 49.78
N ARG A 259 1.10 -7.32 50.51
CA ARG A 259 0.18 -8.30 49.92
C ARG A 259 -0.91 -7.61 49.09
N GLN A 260 -1.53 -6.56 49.64
CA GLN A 260 -2.51 -5.76 48.91
C GLN A 260 -1.89 -5.04 47.71
N ALA A 261 -0.63 -4.60 47.78
CA ALA A 261 0.08 -4.01 46.66
C ALA A 261 0.30 -5.02 45.52
N MET A 262 0.74 -6.24 45.86
CA MET A 262 0.88 -7.33 44.87
C MET A 262 -0.46 -7.74 44.26
N GLU A 263 -1.53 -7.80 45.06
CA GLU A 263 -2.87 -8.12 44.57
C GLU A 263 -3.40 -7.06 43.59
N ARG A 264 -3.11 -5.77 43.85
CA ARG A 264 -3.44 -4.68 42.91
C ARG A 264 -2.62 -4.77 41.62
N GLU A 265 -1.34 -5.08 41.70
CA GLU A 265 -0.49 -5.24 40.52
C GLU A 265 -0.92 -6.43 39.67
N ILE A 266 -1.26 -7.56 40.29
CA ILE A 266 -1.79 -8.73 39.57
C ILE A 266 -3.12 -8.41 38.90
N ALA A 267 -4.02 -7.69 39.58
CA ALA A 267 -5.28 -7.24 38.99
C ALA A 267 -5.05 -6.27 37.82
N TYR A 268 -4.13 -5.32 37.98
CA TYR A 268 -3.73 -4.38 36.93
C TYR A 268 -3.17 -5.12 35.71
N LEU A 269 -2.20 -6.02 35.90
CA LEU A 269 -1.58 -6.78 34.80
C LEU A 269 -2.58 -7.69 34.08
N ARG A 270 -3.54 -8.29 34.80
CA ARG A 270 -4.59 -9.11 34.18
C ARG A 270 -5.51 -8.26 33.30
N THR A 271 -6.00 -7.14 33.82
CA THR A 271 -6.85 -6.23 33.04
C THR A 271 -6.09 -5.64 31.85
N TYR A 272 -4.83 -5.25 32.04
CA TYR A 272 -3.97 -4.77 30.96
C TYR A 272 -3.76 -5.85 29.89
N SER A 273 -3.52 -7.10 30.30
CA SER A 273 -3.36 -8.22 29.36
C SER A 273 -4.65 -8.49 28.58
N ASP A 274 -5.82 -8.45 29.22
CA ASP A 274 -7.11 -8.68 28.56
C ASP A 274 -7.45 -7.56 27.57
N VAL A 275 -7.20 -6.29 27.95
CA VAL A 275 -7.36 -5.13 27.06
C VAL A 275 -6.36 -5.22 25.89
N TYR A 276 -5.10 -5.52 26.15
CA TYR A 276 -4.06 -5.61 25.12
C TYR A 276 -4.32 -6.74 24.13
N ARG A 277 -4.76 -7.92 24.60
CA ARG A 277 -5.16 -9.03 23.74
C ARG A 277 -6.36 -8.67 22.85
N THR A 278 -7.33 -7.96 23.42
CA THR A 278 -8.49 -7.49 22.65
C THR A 278 -8.06 -6.48 21.58
N HIS A 279 -7.16 -5.56 21.94
CA HIS A 279 -6.62 -4.56 21.02
C HIS A 279 -5.80 -5.20 19.89
N LEU A 280 -4.94 -6.16 20.21
CA LEU A 280 -4.14 -6.91 19.24
C LEU A 280 -5.02 -7.72 18.30
N ARG A 281 -6.08 -8.36 18.82
CA ARG A 281 -7.06 -9.08 17.98
C ARG A 281 -7.73 -8.13 16.99
N SER A 282 -8.22 -6.98 17.46
CA SER A 282 -8.83 -5.97 16.59
C SER A 282 -7.86 -5.45 15.54
N TYR A 283 -6.59 -5.23 15.90
CA TYR A 283 -5.56 -4.78 14.96
C TYR A 283 -5.24 -5.83 13.89
N LEU A 284 -5.09 -7.09 14.28
CA LEU A 284 -4.86 -8.20 13.34
C LEU A 284 -6.07 -8.44 12.43
N GLU A 285 -7.28 -8.35 12.96
CA GLU A 285 -8.51 -8.50 12.18
C GLU A 285 -8.66 -7.38 11.15
N ALA A 286 -8.30 -6.14 11.52
CA ALA A 286 -8.25 -5.01 10.58
C ALA A 286 -7.17 -5.20 9.50
N LEU A 287 -5.99 -5.69 9.85
CA LEU A 287 -4.93 -6.01 8.89
C LEU A 287 -5.35 -7.10 7.91
N LEU A 288 -5.94 -8.19 8.40
CA LEU A 288 -6.42 -9.28 7.55
C LEU A 288 -7.52 -8.79 6.60
N LYS A 289 -8.46 -8.00 7.10
CA LYS A 289 -9.51 -7.40 6.26
C LYS A 289 -8.94 -6.52 5.15
N ASN A 290 -7.93 -5.71 5.44
CA ASN A 290 -7.26 -4.89 4.43
C ASN A 290 -6.55 -5.73 3.36
N VAL A 291 -5.96 -6.88 3.75
CA VAL A 291 -5.34 -7.80 2.79
C VAL A 291 -6.40 -8.46 1.89
N ASP A 292 -7.52 -8.90 2.46
CA ASP A 292 -8.64 -9.47 1.67
C ASP A 292 -9.25 -8.44 0.71
N GLU A 293 -9.41 -7.18 1.15
CA GLU A 293 -9.87 -6.08 0.30
C GLU A 293 -8.89 -5.81 -0.85
N TRP A 294 -7.58 -5.87 -0.58
CA TRP A 294 -6.54 -5.74 -1.60
C TRP A 294 -6.59 -6.90 -2.61
N GLU A 295 -6.64 -8.16 -2.16
CA GLU A 295 -6.77 -9.31 -3.06
C GLU A 295 -8.02 -9.23 -3.93
N ASN A 296 -9.16 -8.82 -3.35
CA ASN A 296 -10.40 -8.65 -4.09
C ASN A 296 -10.31 -7.53 -5.11
N SER A 297 -9.62 -6.43 -4.77
CA SER A 297 -9.36 -5.34 -5.72
C SER A 297 -8.46 -5.79 -6.87
N GLU A 298 -7.45 -6.62 -6.61
CA GLU A 298 -6.55 -7.18 -7.61
C GLU A 298 -7.31 -8.17 -8.52
N ARG A 299 -8.09 -9.08 -7.95
CA ARG A 299 -8.95 -10.01 -8.71
C ARG A 299 -9.98 -9.29 -9.56
N SER A 300 -10.53 -8.18 -9.07
CA SER A 300 -11.49 -7.35 -9.81
C SER A 300 -10.82 -6.51 -10.90
N ALA A 301 -9.53 -6.18 -10.73
CA ALA A 301 -8.72 -5.49 -11.74
C ALA A 301 -8.26 -6.42 -12.86
N LEU A 302 -8.26 -7.74 -12.65
CA LEU A 302 -8.02 -8.72 -13.71
C LEU A 302 -9.25 -8.84 -14.62
N PRO A 303 -9.09 -8.64 -15.95
CA PRO A 303 -10.20 -8.77 -16.88
C PRO A 303 -10.69 -10.22 -16.95
N VAL A 304 -12.00 -10.43 -16.75
CA VAL A 304 -12.67 -11.73 -16.93
C VAL A 304 -12.47 -12.19 -18.38
N PRO A 305 -11.98 -13.42 -18.65
CA PRO A 305 -11.90 -13.94 -20.00
C PRO A 305 -13.31 -14.09 -20.57
N THR A 306 -13.60 -13.36 -21.65
CA THR A 306 -14.87 -13.42 -22.36
C THR A 306 -15.08 -14.81 -22.95
N GLN A 307 -16.09 -15.51 -22.44
CA GLN A 307 -16.52 -16.81 -22.97
C GLN A 307 -17.02 -16.65 -24.41
N PRO A 308 -16.53 -17.44 -25.38
CA PRO A 308 -16.98 -17.32 -26.77
C PRO A 308 -18.45 -17.78 -26.88
N PRO A 309 -19.26 -17.14 -27.76
CA PRO A 309 -20.68 -17.47 -27.89
C PRO A 309 -20.86 -18.91 -28.37
N ALA A 310 -21.72 -19.65 -27.67
CA ALA A 310 -22.14 -20.99 -28.07
C ALA A 310 -22.77 -20.94 -29.47
N ARG A 311 -22.32 -21.86 -30.32
CA ARG A 311 -22.72 -22.05 -31.72
C ARG A 311 -24.16 -22.53 -31.85
#